data_AF-A0A8J2ZAY5-F1
#
_entry.id   AF-A0A8J2ZAY5-F1
#
_cell.length_a   1.000
_cell.length_b   1.000
_cell.length_c   1.000
_cell.angle_alpha   90.00
_cell.angle_beta   90.00
_cell.angle_gamma   90.00
#
_symmetry.space_group_name_H-M   'P 1'
#
loop_
_entity.id
_entity.type
_entity.pdbx_description
1 polymer ?
#
loop_
_entity_poly.entity_id
_entity_poly.type
_entity_poly.pdbx_seq_one_letter_code
_entity_poly.pdbx_strand_id
1 'polypeptide(L)' 'MVLAPPAELLRCRPRPLPPAEMRSDADLAAWILDLDEAGEDCRARLGRARAWVEAQRGAAPP' A
#
# COMPACT_ATOMS: atom_id res chain seq x y z
N MET A 1 27.18 -2.03 2.01
CA MET A 1 26.28 -1.25 1.12
C MET A 1 24.86 -1.68 1.44
N VAL A 2 24.00 -0.80 1.95
CA VAL A 2 22.60 -1.16 2.22
C VAL A 2 21.88 -1.23 0.87
N LEU A 3 21.43 -2.41 0.47
CA LEU A 3 20.61 -2.57 -0.73
C LEU A 3 19.30 -1.80 -0.47
N ALA A 4 18.96 -0.82 -1.30
CA ALA A 4 17.67 -0.14 -1.19
C ALA A 4 16.56 -1.08 -1.69
N PRO A 5 15.36 -1.06 -1.06
CA PRO A 5 14.22 -1.79 -1.58
C PRO A 5 13.78 -1.22 -2.94
N PRO A 6 13.27 -2.06 -3.85
CA PRO A 6 12.62 -1.59 -5.07
C PRO A 6 11.51 -0.57 -4.77
N ALA A 7 11.49 0.52 -5.53
CA ALA A 7 10.57 1.64 -5.29
C ALA A 7 9.09 1.23 -5.41
N GLU A 8 8.81 0.22 -6.22
CA GLU A 8 7.47 -0.34 -6.44
C GLU A 8 6.92 -1.00 -5.17
N LEU A 9 7.78 -1.51 -4.28
CA LEU A 9 7.37 -2.06 -2.99
C LEU A 9 6.97 -0.96 -2.00
N LEU A 10 7.42 0.28 -2.22
CA LEU A 10 7.22 1.42 -1.32
C LEU A 10 6.14 2.39 -1.79
N ARG A 11 5.55 2.18 -2.96
CA ARG A 11 4.53 3.06 -3.54
C ARG A 11 3.20 2.35 -3.62
N CYS A 12 2.27 2.66 -2.73
CA CYS A 12 0.89 2.20 -2.85
C CYS A 12 0.04 3.16 -3.69
N ARG A 13 -1.15 2.73 -4.08
CA ARG A 13 -2.24 3.63 -4.49
C ARG A 13 -2.43 4.68 -3.39
N PRO A 14 -2.54 5.97 -3.73
CA PRO A 14 -2.77 7.00 -2.73
C PRO A 14 -4.11 6.76 -2.04
N ARG A 15 -4.17 7.08 -0.74
CA ARG A 15 -5.43 7.03 0.01
C ARG A 15 -6.42 8.02 -0.63
N PRO A 16 -7.61 7.57 -1.06
CA PRO A 16 -8.66 8.44 -1.57
C PRO A 16 -9.05 9.49 -0.53
N LEU A 17 -9.13 10.74 -0.95
CA LEU A 17 -9.71 11.79 -0.13
C LEU A 17 -11.23 11.65 -0.15
N PRO A 18 -11.91 12.00 0.96
CA PRO A 18 -13.36 12.11 0.93
C PRO A 18 -13.78 13.14 -0.13
N PRO A 19 -14.94 12.94 -0.79
CA PRO A 19 -15.53 13.96 -1.65
C PRO A 19 -15.64 15.30 -0.92
N ALA A 20 -15.42 16.40 -1.64
CA ALA A 20 -15.54 17.75 -1.06
C ALA A 20 -16.94 18.01 -0.49
N GLU A 21 -17.96 17.41 -1.10
CA GLU A 21 -19.34 17.38 -0.62
C GLU A 21 -19.87 15.95 -0.73
N MET A 22 -20.33 15.40 0.40
CA MET A 22 -21.05 14.12 0.40
C MET A 22 -22.53 14.43 0.19
N ARG A 23 -23.04 14.23 -1.02
CA ARG A 23 -24.41 14.64 -1.40
C ARG A 23 -25.42 13.54 -1.19
N SER A 24 -24.96 12.30 -1.07
CA SER A 24 -25.80 11.11 -0.92
C SER A 24 -25.06 9.96 -0.23
N ASP A 25 -25.83 8.98 0.26
CA ASP A 25 -25.28 7.71 0.75
C ASP A 25 -24.58 6.92 -0.37
N ALA A 26 -24.96 7.15 -1.63
CA ALA A 26 -24.28 6.54 -2.78
C ALA A 26 -22.85 7.07 -2.92
N ASP A 27 -22.61 8.37 -2.67
CA ASP A 27 -21.27 8.95 -2.68
C ASP A 27 -20.41 8.36 -1.55
N LEU A 28 -21.00 8.15 -0.38
CA LEU A 28 -20.34 7.50 0.75
C LEU A 28 -19.97 6.05 0.41
N ALA A 29 -20.89 5.30 -0.17
CA ALA A 29 -20.65 3.92 -0.59
C ALA A 29 -19.51 3.83 -1.61
N ALA A 30 -19.47 4.73 -2.60
CA ALA A 30 -18.39 4.79 -3.58
C ALA A 30 -17.03 5.09 -2.92
N TRP A 31 -16.98 6.08 -2.02
CA TRP A 31 -15.74 6.42 -1.32
C TRP A 31 -15.22 5.29 -0.41
N ILE A 32 -16.12 4.54 0.23
CA ILE A 32 -15.75 3.37 1.04
C ILE A 32 -15.09 2.28 0.16
N LEU A 33 -15.66 2.03 -1.03
CA LEU A 33 -15.07 1.05 -1.97
C LEU A 33 -13.69 1.50 -2.43
N ASP A 34 -13.52 2.77 -2.81
CA ASP A 34 -12.22 3.33 -3.18
C ASP A 34 -11.19 3.19 -2.05
N LEU A 35 -11.61 3.44 -0.79
CA LEU A 35 -10.76 3.28 0.39
C LEU A 35 -10.30 1.84 0.58
N ASP A 36 -11.21 0.88 0.43
CA ASP A 36 -10.89 -0.54 0.59
C ASP A 36 -9.91 -1.00 -0.50
N GLU A 37 -10.16 -0.65 -1.76
CA GLU A 37 -9.26 -0.96 -2.88
C GLU A 37 -7.84 -0.39 -2.66
N ALA A 38 -7.74 0.86 -2.23
CA ALA A 38 -6.44 1.46 -1.93
C ALA A 38 -5.75 0.78 -0.73
N GLY A 39 -6.52 0.34 0.26
CA GLY A 39 -6.03 -0.45 1.38
C GLY A 39 -5.49 -1.82 0.95
N GLU A 40 -6.22 -2.53 0.09
CA GLU A 40 -5.83 -3.83 -0.46
C GLU A 40 -4.52 -3.75 -1.28
N ASP A 41 -4.35 -2.74 -2.15
CA ASP A 41 -3.08 -2.54 -2.87
C ASP A 41 -1.90 -2.41 -1.90
N CYS A 42 -2.09 -1.65 -0.81
CA CYS A 42 -1.06 -1.43 0.17
C CYS A 42 -0.76 -2.69 1.00
N ARG A 43 -1.78 -3.47 1.37
CA ARG A 43 -1.64 -4.77 2.05
C ARG A 43 -0.90 -5.79 1.17
N ALA A 44 -1.23 -5.85 -0.13
CA ALA A 44 -0.56 -6.73 -1.08
C ALA A 44 0.94 -6.39 -1.23
N ARG A 45 1.30 -5.10 -1.24
CA ARG A 45 2.70 -4.66 -1.31
C ARG A 45 3.46 -4.92 -0.01
N LEU A 46 2.81 -4.79 1.15
CA LEU A 46 3.43 -5.07 2.44
C LEU A 46 3.98 -6.50 2.54
N GLY A 47 3.26 -7.49 1.99
CA GLY A 47 3.74 -8.88 1.96
C GLY A 47 5.06 -9.02 1.18
N ARG A 48 5.16 -8.35 0.02
CA ARG A 48 6.37 -8.35 -0.81
C ARG A 48 7.53 -7.58 -0.16
N ALA A 49 7.23 -6.43 0.45
CA ALA A 49 8.22 -5.65 1.19
C ALA A 49 8.79 -6.47 2.37
N ARG A 50 7.93 -7.19 3.11
CA ARG A 50 8.37 -8.10 4.18
C ARG A 50 9.29 -9.19 3.66
N ALA A 51 8.90 -9.89 2.58
CA ALA A 51 9.73 -10.93 1.97
C ALA A 51 11.11 -10.40 1.55
N TRP A 52 11.17 -9.20 0.97
CA TRP A 52 12.44 -8.55 0.62
C TRP A 52 13.30 -8.26 1.86
N VAL A 53 12.72 -7.68 2.93
CA VAL A 53 13.46 -7.41 4.18
C VAL A 53 14.04 -8.69 4.78
N GLU A 54 13.25 -9.77 4.84
CA GLU A 54 13.71 -11.05 5.38
C GLU A 54 14.83 -11.67 4.52
N ALA A 55 14.72 -11.60 3.19
CA ALA A 55 15.79 -12.05 2.29
C ALA A 55 17.09 -11.29 2.53
N GLN A 56 17.03 -9.97 2.74
CA GLN A 56 18.22 -9.16 3.04
C GLN A 56 18.85 -9.48 4.39
N ARG A 57 18.04 -9.87 5.38
CA ARG A 57 18.54 -10.30 6.71
C ARG A 57 19.23 -11.67 6.64
N GLY A 58 18.69 -12.60 5.86
CA GLY A 58 19.28 -13.92 5.65
C GLY A 58 20.48 -13.94 4.69
N ALA A 59 20.60 -12.94 3.81
CA ALA A 59 21.68 -12.83 2.81
C ALA A 59 22.89 -12.00 3.29
N ALA A 60 22.90 -11.48 4.52
CA ALA A 60 24.07 -10.84 5.08
C ALA A 60 25.17 -11.91 5.33
N PRO A 61 26.37 -11.81 4.72
CA PRO A 61 27.49 -12.66 5.10
C PRO A 61 27.92 -12.35 6.56
N PRO A 62 28.55 -13.30 7.27
CA PRO A 62 29.07 -13.08 8.62
C PRO A 62 30.08 -11.93 8.68
#